data_AF-A0A542DZR7-F1
#
_entry.id   AF-A0A542DZR7-F1
#
_cell.length_a   1.000
_cell.length_b   1.000
_cell.length_c   1.000
_cell.angle_alpha   90.00
_cell.angle_beta   90.00
_cell.angle_gamma   90.00
#
_symmetry.space_group_name_H-M   'P 1'
#
loop_
_entity.id
_entity.type
_entity.pdbx_description
1 polymer ?
#
loop_
_entity_poly.entity_id
_entity_poly.type
_entity_poly.pdbx_seq_one_letter_code
_entity_poly.pdbx_strand_id
1 'polypeptide(L)'
;MRSRLSVVARVATVAALVPLLLSGCADGGTNAAPPLVVCGTTLSAAAAGAVLTDATTDVTVAAVTVGGTVDLLLAQGCDTGASYTVEHGTAHEVVRARTADGGLAAVTLEPTSSSFDVLVRHADGTSSTARVRLAG
;
A
#
# COMPACT_ATOMS: atom_id res chain seq x y z
N MET A 1 3.10 36.59 -42.54
CA MET A 1 2.18 37.36 -41.66
C MET A 1 2.97 37.82 -40.44
N ARG A 2 3.44 39.06 -40.43
CA ARG A 2 4.25 39.64 -39.34
C ARG A 2 3.39 40.67 -38.63
N SER A 3 3.06 40.44 -37.37
CA SER A 3 2.47 41.48 -36.53
C SER A 3 2.71 41.17 -35.06
N ARG A 4 3.02 42.27 -34.35
CA ARG A 4 2.78 42.57 -32.93
C ARG A 4 4.05 42.67 -32.08
N LEU A 5 4.49 43.91 -31.92
CA LEU A 5 5.14 44.40 -30.73
C LEU A 5 4.80 45.88 -30.59
N SER A 6 3.95 46.20 -29.63
CA SER A 6 3.93 47.50 -28.95
C SER A 6 3.43 47.29 -27.52
N VAL A 7 4.40 47.42 -26.62
CA VAL A 7 4.36 47.63 -25.17
C VAL A 7 3.35 48.72 -24.79
N VAL A 8 2.63 48.57 -23.67
CA VAL A 8 2.55 49.57 -22.58
C VAL A 8 1.98 48.88 -21.33
N ALA A 9 2.82 48.76 -20.31
CA ALA A 9 2.45 48.47 -18.95
C ALA A 9 1.91 49.73 -18.26
N ARG A 10 0.79 49.61 -17.52
CA ARG A 10 0.48 50.52 -16.40
C ARG A 10 -0.14 49.72 -15.26
N VAL A 11 0.69 49.50 -14.25
CA VAL A 11 0.35 49.03 -12.92
C VAL A 11 -0.30 50.20 -12.17
N ALA A 12 -1.50 49.99 -11.65
CA ALA A 12 -2.13 50.87 -10.68
C ALA A 12 -3.15 50.04 -9.88
N THR A 13 -2.68 49.27 -8.90
CA THR A 13 -3.56 48.53 -7.99
C THR A 13 -3.64 49.29 -6.68
N VAL A 14 -4.81 49.89 -6.46
CA VAL A 14 -5.21 50.65 -5.29
C VAL A 14 -5.30 49.72 -4.07
N ALA A 15 -4.62 50.09 -2.99
CA ALA A 15 -4.73 49.45 -1.69
C ALA A 15 -6.11 49.75 -1.10
N ALA A 16 -6.92 48.72 -0.89
CA ALA A 16 -8.13 48.79 -0.07
C ALA A 16 -8.01 47.72 1.03
N LEU A 17 -7.77 48.19 2.25
CA LEU A 17 -7.96 47.39 3.47
C LEU A 17 -9.45 47.04 3.59
N VAL A 18 -9.77 45.75 3.68
CA VAL A 18 -11.09 45.27 4.14
C VAL A 18 -10.83 44.35 5.35
N PRO A 19 -11.51 44.59 6.48
CA PRO A 19 -11.20 43.94 7.74
C PRO A 19 -11.71 42.49 7.80
N LEU A 20 -10.96 41.69 8.57
CA LEU A 20 -11.24 40.33 9.01
C LEU A 20 -12.62 40.18 9.66
N LEU A 21 -13.48 39.35 9.07
CA LEU A 21 -14.55 38.67 9.78
C LEU A 21 -14.61 37.18 9.38
N LEU A 22 -14.00 36.39 10.26
CA LEU A 22 -14.38 35.06 10.73
C LEU A 22 -14.89 33.97 9.76
N SER A 23 -14.12 32.87 9.80
CA SER A 23 -14.55 31.48 9.92
C SER A 23 -15.37 30.89 8.77
N GLY A 24 -14.64 30.21 7.89
CA GLY A 24 -15.18 29.21 6.99
C GLY A 24 -14.10 28.27 6.46
N CYS A 25 -13.09 27.92 7.27
CA CYS A 25 -12.29 26.72 7.00
C CYS A 25 -13.21 25.51 7.17
N ALA A 26 -13.71 24.99 6.06
CA ALA A 26 -14.08 23.59 5.98
C ALA A 26 -13.25 22.98 4.84
N ASP A 27 -11.93 22.99 5.04
CA ASP A 27 -11.03 21.98 4.49
C ASP A 27 -11.45 20.63 5.09
N GLY A 28 -12.55 20.08 4.57
CA GLY A 28 -13.12 18.80 4.96
C GLY A 28 -12.76 17.68 3.98
N GLY A 29 -11.69 17.85 3.21
CA GLY A 29 -11.08 16.72 2.50
C GLY A 29 -10.36 15.86 3.51
N THR A 30 -11.06 14.90 4.12
CA THR A 30 -10.38 13.82 4.84
C THR A 30 -9.51 13.12 3.81
N ASN A 31 -8.22 13.46 3.74
CA ASN A 31 -7.19 12.73 3.00
C ASN A 31 -6.93 11.38 3.69
N ALA A 32 -7.98 10.59 3.87
CA ALA A 32 -7.84 9.18 4.18
C ALA A 32 -7.23 8.56 2.93
N ALA A 33 -6.05 7.95 3.08
CA ALA A 33 -5.46 7.20 1.99
C ALA A 33 -6.46 6.11 1.51
N PRO A 34 -6.45 5.75 0.23
CA PRO A 34 -7.32 4.69 -0.28
C PRO A 34 -6.94 3.32 0.32
N PRO A 35 -7.90 2.43 0.56
CA PRO A 35 -7.63 1.10 1.11
C PRO A 35 -6.72 0.28 0.19
N LEU A 36 -5.94 -0.64 0.78
CA LEU A 36 -5.09 -1.55 0.01
C LEU A 36 -5.93 -2.71 -0.53
N VAL A 37 -6.07 -2.78 -1.86
CA VAL A 37 -6.89 -3.78 -2.55
C VAL A 37 -6.03 -4.59 -3.52
N VAL A 38 -6.13 -5.92 -3.43
CA VAL A 38 -5.47 -6.88 -4.34
C VAL A 38 -6.51 -7.85 -4.89
N CYS A 39 -6.61 -7.95 -6.22
CA CYS A 39 -7.58 -8.81 -6.91
C CYS A 39 -9.03 -8.67 -6.42
N GLY A 40 -9.43 -7.43 -6.10
CA GLY A 40 -10.77 -7.11 -5.59
C GLY A 40 -10.96 -7.37 -4.08
N THR A 41 -9.97 -7.93 -3.40
CA THR A 41 -10.00 -8.13 -1.94
C THR A 41 -9.28 -6.98 -1.23
N THR A 42 -9.94 -6.38 -0.24
CA THR A 42 -9.29 -5.39 0.63
C THR A 42 -8.44 -6.11 1.68
N LEU A 43 -7.12 -5.87 1.67
CA LEU A 43 -6.18 -6.45 2.64
C LEU A 43 -6.10 -5.62 3.92
N SER A 44 -6.06 -4.29 3.78
CA SER A 44 -6.09 -3.36 4.90
C SER A 44 -7.07 -2.22 4.64
N ALA A 45 -7.99 -2.03 5.57
CA ALA A 45 -8.94 -0.91 5.57
C ALA A 45 -8.30 0.38 6.14
N ALA A 46 -7.23 0.25 6.93
CA ALA A 46 -6.47 1.38 7.46
C ALA A 46 -5.33 1.71 6.49
N ALA A 47 -5.60 2.63 5.56
CA ALA A 47 -4.68 2.97 4.50
C ALA A 47 -3.40 3.70 4.96
N ALA A 48 -3.43 4.34 6.14
CA ALA A 48 -2.24 4.94 6.70
C ALA A 48 -1.28 3.84 7.18
N GLY A 49 -0.17 3.65 6.47
CA GLY A 49 0.89 2.71 6.85
C GLY A 49 0.64 1.24 6.49
N ALA A 50 -0.31 0.96 5.58
CA ALA A 50 -0.39 -0.34 4.91
C ALA A 50 0.80 -0.49 3.95
N VAL A 51 1.62 -1.52 4.15
CA VAL A 51 2.79 -1.83 3.32
C VAL A 51 2.61 -3.24 2.77
N LEU A 52 2.36 -3.34 1.46
CA LEU A 52 2.35 -4.60 0.77
C LEU A 52 3.79 -4.95 0.37
N THR A 53 4.34 -6.00 0.96
CA THR A 53 5.68 -6.47 0.61
C THR A 53 5.60 -7.49 -0.52
N ASP A 54 6.39 -7.29 -1.57
CA ASP A 54 6.49 -8.23 -2.67
C ASP A 54 7.31 -9.47 -2.26
N ALA A 55 6.63 -10.60 -2.10
CA ALA A 55 7.20 -11.90 -1.79
C ALA A 55 7.26 -12.83 -3.02
N THR A 56 7.05 -12.29 -4.23
CA THR A 56 7.27 -13.04 -5.48
C THR A 56 8.74 -13.32 -5.74
N THR A 57 9.62 -12.58 -5.06
CA THR A 57 11.06 -12.81 -4.95
C THR A 57 11.48 -12.90 -3.49
N ASP A 58 12.69 -13.38 -3.22
CA ASP A 58 13.24 -13.40 -1.86
C ASP A 58 13.30 -11.99 -1.26
N VAL A 59 12.76 -11.84 -0.05
CA VAL A 59 12.64 -10.54 0.61
C VAL A 59 12.81 -10.68 2.12
N THR A 60 13.25 -9.60 2.76
CA THR A 60 13.28 -9.50 4.23
C THR A 60 12.30 -8.43 4.68
N VAL A 61 11.36 -8.80 5.56
CA VAL A 61 10.39 -7.90 6.18
C VAL A 61 10.88 -7.55 7.58
N ALA A 62 11.18 -6.28 7.81
CA ALA A 62 11.68 -5.79 9.10
C ALA A 62 10.65 -5.02 9.92
N ALA A 63 9.46 -4.77 9.38
CA ALA A 63 8.42 -3.97 10.00
C ALA A 63 7.04 -4.54 9.70
N VAL A 64 6.11 -4.29 10.62
CA VAL A 64 4.68 -4.54 10.45
C VAL A 64 3.99 -3.30 9.89
N THR A 65 2.86 -3.50 9.26
CA THR A 65 1.93 -2.45 8.88
C THR A 65 1.19 -1.91 10.11
N VAL A 66 0.50 -0.78 9.93
CA VAL A 66 -0.38 -0.25 11.00
C VAL A 66 -1.50 -1.25 11.26
N GLY A 67 -1.55 -1.76 12.48
CA GLY A 67 -2.40 -2.89 12.87
C GLY A 67 -1.61 -4.14 13.30
N GLY A 68 -0.28 -4.12 13.17
CA GLY A 68 0.56 -5.22 13.65
C GLY A 68 0.64 -6.41 12.70
N THR A 69 0.19 -6.26 11.46
CA THR A 69 0.19 -7.33 10.46
C THR A 69 1.32 -7.19 9.45
N VAL A 70 1.55 -8.25 8.68
CA VAL A 70 2.46 -8.28 7.54
C VAL A 70 1.63 -8.63 6.31
N ASP A 71 1.54 -7.70 5.36
CA ASP A 71 0.85 -7.92 4.09
C ASP A 71 1.87 -8.35 3.04
N LEU A 72 1.68 -9.52 2.44
CA LEU A 72 2.57 -10.10 1.43
C LEU A 72 1.84 -10.29 0.11
N LEU A 73 2.44 -9.80 -0.98
CA LEU A 73 2.06 -10.15 -2.35
C LEU A 73 2.75 -11.46 -2.72
N LEU A 74 1.97 -12.46 -3.11
CA LEU A 74 2.45 -13.81 -3.40
C LEU A 74 2.51 -14.11 -4.90
N ALA A 75 1.74 -13.41 -5.73
CA ALA A 75 1.75 -13.57 -7.18
C ALA A 75 1.63 -12.22 -7.90
N GLN A 76 2.28 -12.09 -9.06
CA GLN A 76 2.14 -10.93 -9.94
C GLN A 76 0.86 -11.07 -10.77
N GLY A 77 -0.13 -10.23 -10.49
CA GLY A 77 -1.41 -10.22 -11.21
C GLY A 77 -2.51 -11.07 -10.55
N CYS A 78 -3.62 -11.24 -11.26
CA CYS A 78 -4.84 -11.85 -10.72
C CYS A 78 -5.30 -13.11 -11.47
N ASP A 79 -4.56 -13.55 -12.47
CA ASP A 79 -4.93 -14.72 -13.28
C ASP A 79 -4.49 -16.03 -12.62
N THR A 80 -3.22 -16.08 -12.20
CA THR A 80 -2.58 -17.27 -11.65
C THR A 80 -1.98 -16.98 -10.29
N GLY A 81 -2.34 -17.76 -9.27
CA GLY A 81 -1.91 -17.51 -7.89
C GLY A 81 -0.76 -18.39 -7.43
N ALA A 82 -0.35 -18.17 -6.19
CA ALA A 82 0.66 -18.96 -5.50
C ALA A 82 0.06 -19.70 -4.28
N SER A 83 0.88 -20.53 -3.64
CA SER A 83 0.63 -21.08 -2.32
C SER A 83 1.75 -20.68 -1.37
N TYR A 84 1.51 -20.72 -0.05
CA TYR A 84 2.56 -20.43 0.92
C TYR A 84 2.50 -21.36 2.12
N THR A 85 3.64 -21.48 2.79
CA THR A 85 3.78 -22.15 4.09
C THR A 85 4.57 -21.24 5.02
N VAL A 86 4.18 -21.19 6.29
CA VAL A 86 4.96 -20.53 7.34
C VAL A 86 5.92 -21.54 7.95
N GLU A 87 7.21 -21.20 7.99
CA GLU A 87 8.29 -22.01 8.53
C GLU A 87 9.03 -21.24 9.65
N HIS A 88 9.73 -21.97 10.51
CA HIS A 88 10.61 -21.40 11.56
C HIS A 88 9.94 -20.35 12.48
N GLY A 89 8.64 -20.50 12.75
CA GLY A 89 7.88 -19.62 13.62
C GLY A 89 6.38 -19.77 13.38
N THR A 90 5.60 -18.80 13.84
CA THR A 90 4.13 -18.83 13.74
C THR A 90 3.55 -17.47 13.38
N ALA A 91 2.56 -17.49 12.50
CA ALA A 91 1.72 -16.35 12.18
C ALA A 91 0.30 -16.84 11.91
N HIS A 92 -0.69 -16.02 12.26
CA HIS A 92 -2.09 -16.28 11.94
C HIS A 92 -2.45 -15.60 10.64
N GLU A 93 -3.09 -16.34 9.75
CA GLU A 93 -3.64 -15.75 8.55
C GLU A 93 -4.93 -14.99 8.89
N VAL A 94 -5.00 -13.73 8.46
CA VAL A 94 -6.15 -12.85 8.71
C VAL A 94 -6.97 -12.65 7.45
N VAL A 95 -6.31 -12.45 6.30
CA VAL A 95 -6.96 -12.15 5.02
C VAL A 95 -6.28 -12.91 3.87
N ARG A 96 -7.07 -13.39 2.92
CA ARG A 96 -6.63 -14.00 1.65
C ARG A 96 -7.19 -13.23 0.47
N ALA A 97 -6.32 -12.70 -0.39
CA ALA A 97 -6.69 -12.30 -1.74
C ALA A 97 -6.45 -13.46 -2.69
N ARG A 98 -7.47 -13.83 -3.47
CA ARG A 98 -7.39 -14.95 -4.43
C ARG A 98 -7.34 -14.46 -5.87
N THR A 99 -6.63 -15.21 -6.69
CA THR A 99 -6.61 -15.10 -8.15
C THR A 99 -7.78 -15.87 -8.77
N ALA A 100 -7.99 -15.70 -10.08
CA ALA A 100 -9.06 -16.32 -10.84
C ALA A 100 -8.98 -17.87 -10.86
N ASP A 101 -7.76 -18.42 -10.83
CA ASP A 101 -7.50 -19.87 -10.73
C ASP A 101 -7.69 -20.44 -9.30
N GLY A 102 -8.02 -19.59 -8.32
CA GLY A 102 -8.23 -19.97 -6.93
C GLY A 102 -6.97 -20.00 -6.05
N GLY A 103 -5.79 -19.77 -6.64
CA GLY A 103 -4.54 -19.53 -5.92
C GLY A 103 -4.55 -18.23 -5.11
N LEU A 104 -3.46 -17.94 -4.41
CA LEU A 104 -3.33 -16.73 -3.61
C LEU A 104 -2.55 -15.65 -4.37
N ALA A 105 -3.14 -14.46 -4.44
CA ALA A 105 -2.48 -13.26 -4.95
C ALA A 105 -1.73 -12.53 -3.83
N ALA A 106 -2.33 -12.48 -2.64
CA ALA A 106 -1.75 -11.85 -1.46
C ALA A 106 -2.36 -12.42 -0.18
N VAL A 107 -1.65 -12.21 0.93
CA VAL A 107 -2.06 -12.64 2.26
C VAL A 107 -1.71 -11.58 3.30
N THR A 108 -2.57 -11.42 4.30
CA THR A 108 -2.28 -10.66 5.52
C THR A 108 -2.04 -11.65 6.65
N LEU A 109 -0.87 -11.54 7.27
CA LEU A 109 -0.44 -12.39 8.39
C LEU A 109 -0.33 -11.55 9.66
N GLU A 110 -0.87 -12.03 10.77
CA GLU A 110 -0.64 -11.52 12.10
C GLU A 110 0.50 -12.32 12.75
N PRO A 111 1.70 -11.73 12.92
CA PRO A 111 2.83 -12.38 13.55
C PRO A 111 2.51 -12.74 15.01
N THR A 112 2.79 -13.98 15.39
CA THR A 112 2.82 -14.38 16.82
C THR A 112 4.25 -14.61 17.31
N SER A 113 5.18 -14.76 16.38
CA SER A 113 6.62 -14.77 16.61
C SER A 113 7.24 -13.52 15.97
N SER A 114 8.28 -12.96 16.58
CA SER A 114 9.05 -11.84 16.00
C SER A 114 9.91 -12.27 14.81
N SER A 115 10.10 -13.58 14.61
CA SER A 115 10.84 -14.16 13.49
C SER A 115 10.12 -15.37 12.94
N PHE A 116 9.95 -15.42 11.62
CA PHE A 116 9.45 -16.58 10.86
C PHE A 116 9.80 -16.41 9.38
N ASP A 117 9.69 -17.48 8.62
CA ASP A 117 9.89 -17.47 7.17
C ASP A 117 8.58 -17.85 6.47
N VAL A 118 8.30 -17.22 5.33
CA VAL A 118 7.16 -17.56 4.48
C VAL A 118 7.72 -18.09 3.17
N LEU A 119 7.63 -19.40 2.98
CA LEU A 119 7.98 -20.05 1.73
C LEU A 119 6.80 -19.92 0.77
N VAL A 120 7.00 -19.23 -0.34
CA VAL A 120 6.00 -19.05 -1.39
C VAL A 120 6.33 -20.00 -2.54
N ARG A 121 5.35 -20.79 -2.98
CA ARG A 121 5.46 -21.70 -4.12
C ARG A 121 4.59 -21.17 -5.26
N HIS A 122 5.25 -20.84 -6.37
CA HIS A 122 4.64 -20.23 -7.55
C HIS A 122 4.09 -21.30 -8.50
N ALA A 123 3.12 -20.91 -9.33
CA ALA A 123 2.51 -21.81 -10.30
C ALA A 123 3.49 -22.29 -11.40
N ASP A 124 4.57 -21.56 -11.65
CA ASP A 124 5.65 -21.97 -12.56
C ASP A 124 6.61 -23.00 -11.95
N GLY A 125 6.38 -23.40 -10.69
CA GLY A 125 7.19 -24.37 -9.95
C GLY A 125 8.39 -23.76 -9.23
N THR A 126 8.63 -22.45 -9.37
CA THR A 126 9.67 -21.76 -8.60
C THR A 126 9.21 -21.49 -7.16
N SER A 127 10.14 -21.07 -6.30
CA SER A 127 9.83 -20.69 -4.93
C SER A 127 10.67 -19.51 -4.49
N SER A 128 10.10 -18.71 -3.60
CA SER A 128 10.74 -17.56 -2.95
C SER A 128 10.47 -17.60 -1.45
N THR A 129 11.29 -16.91 -0.67
CA THR A 129 11.17 -16.83 0.79
C THR A 129 11.06 -15.39 1.26
N ALA A 130 9.97 -15.06 1.95
CA ALA A 130 9.89 -13.82 2.71
C ALA A 130 10.33 -14.09 4.16
N ARG A 131 11.48 -13.55 4.56
CA ARG A 131 12.01 -13.66 5.92
C ARG A 131 11.49 -12.52 6.76
N VAL A 132 10.65 -12.82 7.74
CA VAL A 132 10.10 -11.81 8.65
C VAL A 132 10.97 -11.74 9.90
N ARG A 133 11.48 -10.56 10.22
CA ARG A 133 12.40 -10.29 11.35
C ARG A 133 12.02 -8.94 11.97
N LEU A 134 11.07 -8.97 12.90
CA LEU A 134 10.51 -7.79 13.55
C LEU A 134 11.35 -7.40 14.77
N ALA A 135 11.54 -6.10 14.99
CA ALA A 135 12.09 -5.61 16.24
C ALA A 135 11.07 -5.88 17.37
N GLY A 136 11.49 -6.68 18.36
CA GLY A 136 10.71 -6.98 19.57
C GLY A 136 10.87 -5.92 20.65
#